data_AF-A0A972IPG0-F1
#
_entry.id   AF-A0A972IPG0-F1
#
_cell.length_a   1.000
_cell.length_b   1.000
_cell.length_c   1.000
_cell.angle_alpha   90.00
_cell.angle_beta   90.00
_cell.angle_gamma   90.00
#
_symmetry.space_group_name_H-M   'P 1'
#
loop_
_entity.id
_entity.type
_entity.pdbx_description
1 polymer ?
#
loop_
_entity_poly.entity_id
_entity_poly.type
_entity_poly.pdbx_seq_one_letter_code
_entity_poly.pdbx_strand_id
1 'polypeptide(L)'
;MALLRQDWKIAYRNGFFFITIIVALLYVALVRWVLPIGGETQPVPLGVYDRTEGRVWETWLADQPEQFQLYDSEETLVNAIQGKKALGLVIGEEGWTVYRQGYESNRDIAFLVSSINVLSKTMSGQLNREKVSILTLEEEAPIETLVTQMVPLLMATDIILLGFFFAAAMVFNEKKENSLTALRVSPLPAAPYLLSKITVNVGFSLIFSILFLFLTGFFSAHSLELFAIILLSSFAMSGIGVFLGCFYSSISDFIYPAFIVTLVCMIPGLLPLLSDIGINLPVSLVEWIPSYHVFRETHHLLFQ
;
A
#
# COMPACT_ATOMS: atom_id res chain seq x y z
N MET A 1 -3.63 3.62 37.00
CA MET A 1 -2.19 3.43 36.77
C MET A 1 -1.67 2.03 37.11
N ALA A 2 -2.08 1.41 38.23
CA ALA A 2 -1.60 0.07 38.60
C ALA A 2 -1.89 -1.02 37.53
N LEU A 3 -3.12 -1.05 37.00
CA LEU A 3 -3.54 -2.01 35.96
C LEU A 3 -2.72 -1.88 34.68
N LEU A 4 -2.58 -0.67 34.15
CA LEU A 4 -1.80 -0.43 32.93
C LEU A 4 -0.34 -0.88 33.09
N ARG A 5 0.27 -0.64 34.26
CA ARG A 5 1.64 -1.11 34.54
C ARG A 5 1.72 -2.63 34.62
N GLN A 6 0.70 -3.28 35.16
CA GLN A 6 0.61 -4.73 35.21
C GLN A 6 0.45 -5.32 33.79
N ASP A 7 -0.46 -4.80 32.99
CA ASP A 7 -0.72 -5.28 31.63
C ASP A 7 0.52 -5.14 30.75
N TRP A 8 1.26 -4.03 30.86
CA TRP A 8 2.56 -3.86 30.19
C TRP A 8 3.58 -4.94 30.59
N LYS A 9 3.68 -5.27 31.88
CA LYS A 9 4.58 -6.33 32.36
C LYS A 9 4.16 -7.71 31.85
N ILE A 10 2.86 -8.00 31.87
CA ILE A 10 2.32 -9.26 31.37
C ILE A 10 2.56 -9.37 29.87
N ALA A 11 2.31 -8.30 29.12
CA ALA A 11 2.53 -8.29 27.68
C ALA A 11 4.00 -8.48 27.32
N TYR A 12 4.91 -7.84 28.06
CA TYR A 12 6.34 -8.07 27.90
C TYR A 12 6.74 -9.52 28.22
N ARG A 13 6.25 -10.08 29.34
CA ARG A 13 6.51 -11.47 29.75
C ARG A 13 6.00 -12.49 28.74
N ASN A 14 4.85 -12.21 28.12
CA ASN A 14 4.20 -13.09 27.15
C ASN A 14 4.77 -12.91 25.73
N GLY A 15 5.80 -12.09 25.54
CA GLY A 15 6.53 -11.98 24.29
C GLY A 15 5.98 -10.99 23.28
N PHE A 16 4.88 -10.28 23.57
CA PHE A 16 4.25 -9.34 22.63
C PHE A 16 5.23 -8.28 22.14
N PHE A 17 6.06 -7.73 23.04
CA PHE A 17 7.10 -6.76 22.69
C PHE A 17 8.10 -7.30 21.68
N PHE A 18 8.58 -8.53 21.88
CA PHE A 18 9.54 -9.16 20.98
C PHE A 18 8.91 -9.48 19.63
N ILE A 19 7.66 -9.94 19.62
CA ILE A 19 6.91 -10.18 18.38
C ILE A 19 6.75 -8.88 17.59
N THR A 20 6.37 -7.77 18.24
CA THR A 20 6.27 -6.46 17.58
C THR A 20 7.58 -6.05 16.91
N ILE A 21 8.73 -6.19 17.59
CA ILE A 21 10.03 -5.87 17.02
C ILE A 21 10.36 -6.80 15.85
N ILE A 22 10.16 -8.11 16.02
CA ILE A 22 10.45 -9.09 14.96
C ILE A 22 9.61 -8.80 13.73
N VAL A 23 8.31 -8.54 13.88
CA VAL A 23 7.42 -8.21 12.75
C VAL A 23 7.83 -6.89 12.10
N ALA A 24 8.17 -5.86 12.87
CA ALA A 24 8.70 -4.60 12.32
C ALA A 24 9.97 -4.83 11.49
N LEU A 25 10.92 -5.62 12.00
CA LEU A 25 12.14 -5.96 11.27
C LEU A 25 11.87 -6.80 10.01
N LEU A 26 10.92 -7.73 10.08
CA LEU A 26 10.48 -8.51 8.91
C LEU A 26 9.86 -7.61 7.84
N TYR A 27 9.02 -6.64 8.22
CA TYR A 27 8.42 -5.70 7.27
C TYR A 27 9.46 -4.77 6.68
N VAL A 28 10.42 -4.30 7.47
CA VAL A 28 11.57 -3.52 6.98
C VAL A 28 12.38 -4.33 5.98
N ALA A 29 12.67 -5.60 6.28
CA ALA A 29 13.39 -6.51 5.37
C ALA A 29 12.60 -6.73 4.08
N LEU A 30 11.27 -6.91 4.17
CA LEU A 30 10.39 -7.03 3.01
C LEU A 30 10.49 -5.78 2.13
N VAL A 31 10.36 -4.59 2.72
CA VAL A 31 10.40 -3.31 2.01
C VAL A 31 11.77 -3.03 1.39
N ARG A 32 12.86 -3.31 2.10
CA ARG A 32 14.22 -2.99 1.65
C ARG A 32 14.83 -4.03 0.71
N TRP A 33 14.47 -5.30 0.86
CA TRP A 33 15.11 -6.38 0.12
C TRP A 33 14.18 -7.09 -0.84
N VAL A 34 12.90 -7.30 -0.51
CA VAL A 34 12.01 -8.11 -1.35
C VAL A 34 11.30 -7.26 -2.40
N LEU A 35 10.67 -6.15 -1.99
CA LEU A 35 9.90 -5.31 -2.92
C LEU A 35 10.73 -4.71 -4.08
N PRO A 36 11.99 -4.27 -3.89
CA PRO A 36 12.80 -3.77 -5.00
C PRO A 36 13.17 -4.85 -6.03
N ILE A 37 13.09 -6.14 -5.67
CA ILE A 37 13.38 -7.27 -6.57
C ILE A 37 12.20 -7.51 -7.52
N GLY A 38 10.97 -7.26 -7.07
CA GLY A 38 9.72 -7.49 -7.82
C GLY A 38 9.29 -6.34 -8.73
N GLY A 39 10.22 -5.49 -9.20
CA GLY A 39 9.93 -4.45 -10.20
C GLY A 39 9.60 -5.07 -11.56
N GLU A 40 8.47 -5.76 -11.64
CA GLU A 40 7.96 -6.33 -12.87
C GLU A 40 7.34 -5.21 -13.72
N THR A 41 8.03 -4.99 -14.83
CA THR A 41 7.59 -4.42 -16.10
C THR A 41 6.19 -4.89 -16.49
N GLN A 42 5.14 -4.34 -15.88
CA GLN A 42 3.87 -4.28 -16.59
C GLN A 42 4.07 -3.29 -17.74
N PRO A 43 3.86 -3.68 -19.00
CA PRO A 43 3.92 -2.75 -20.11
C PRO A 43 2.88 -1.67 -19.85
N VAL A 44 3.34 -0.46 -19.52
CA VAL A 44 2.47 0.70 -19.46
C VAL A 44 1.84 0.83 -20.86
N PRO A 45 0.50 0.88 -20.98
CA PRO A 45 -0.14 0.98 -22.29
C PRO A 45 0.45 2.18 -23.02
N LEU A 46 1.05 1.90 -24.18
CA LEU A 46 1.73 2.90 -24.98
C LEU A 46 0.78 3.38 -26.08
N GLY A 47 0.32 4.61 -25.95
CA GLY A 47 -0.38 5.28 -27.05
C GLY A 47 0.64 5.75 -28.09
N VAL A 48 0.42 5.43 -29.37
CA VAL A 48 1.34 5.80 -30.45
C VAL A 48 0.63 6.61 -31.52
N TYR A 49 1.26 7.71 -31.94
CA TYR A 49 0.86 8.50 -33.11
C TYR A 49 2.05 8.60 -34.09
N ASP A 50 1.84 8.17 -35.34
CA ASP A 50 2.85 8.21 -36.40
C ASP A 50 2.64 9.42 -37.32
N ARG A 51 3.63 10.34 -37.32
CA ARG A 51 3.68 11.54 -38.16
C ARG A 51 4.56 11.34 -39.41
N THR A 52 5.11 10.15 -39.63
CA THR A 52 6.00 9.86 -40.78
C THR A 52 5.21 9.84 -42.09
N GLU A 53 5.76 10.39 -43.18
CA GLU A 53 5.17 10.24 -44.51
C GLU A 53 5.01 8.74 -44.87
N GLY A 54 3.76 8.31 -45.10
CA GLY A 54 3.43 6.93 -45.45
C GLY A 54 3.06 5.99 -44.30
N ARG A 55 2.99 6.48 -43.04
CA ARG A 55 2.49 5.71 -41.87
C ARG A 55 3.15 4.33 -41.72
N VAL A 56 4.46 4.31 -41.90
CA VAL A 56 5.29 3.09 -41.94
C VAL A 56 5.21 2.33 -40.61
N TRP A 57 5.01 3.03 -39.49
CA TRP A 57 4.94 2.42 -38.17
C TRP A 57 3.54 1.93 -37.81
N GLU A 58 2.47 2.59 -38.30
CA GLU A 58 1.10 2.15 -38.06
C GLU A 58 0.88 0.71 -38.54
N THR A 59 1.46 0.35 -39.69
CA THR A 59 1.27 -0.97 -40.29
C THR A 59 1.98 -2.08 -39.48
N TRP A 60 3.13 -1.76 -38.88
CA TRP A 60 3.89 -2.70 -38.05
C TRP A 60 3.34 -2.79 -36.61
N LEU A 61 2.84 -1.69 -36.07
CA LEU A 61 2.24 -1.64 -34.73
C LEU A 61 0.83 -2.24 -34.70
N ALA A 62 0.11 -2.20 -35.82
CA ALA A 62 -1.20 -2.84 -35.96
C ALA A 62 -1.15 -4.37 -35.77
N ASP A 63 0.01 -5.00 -35.98
CA ASP A 63 0.22 -6.44 -35.73
C ASP A 63 0.36 -6.80 -34.24
N GLN A 64 0.45 -5.81 -33.34
CA GLN A 64 0.54 -6.00 -31.88
C GLN A 64 -0.45 -5.12 -31.10
N PRO A 65 -1.77 -5.31 -31.29
CA PRO A 65 -2.80 -4.45 -30.71
C PRO A 65 -2.92 -4.56 -29.18
N GLU A 66 -2.35 -5.61 -28.56
CA GLU A 66 -2.38 -5.79 -27.10
C GLU A 66 -1.38 -4.88 -26.37
N GLN A 67 -0.37 -4.33 -27.05
CA GLN A 67 0.70 -3.53 -26.44
C GLN A 67 0.68 -2.05 -26.88
N PHE A 68 0.10 -1.74 -28.03
CA PHE A 68 0.09 -0.38 -28.61
C PHE A 68 -1.32 0.06 -28.97
N GLN A 69 -1.74 1.22 -28.49
CA GLN A 69 -2.98 1.89 -28.93
C GLN A 69 -2.63 2.98 -29.94
N LEU A 70 -3.11 2.83 -31.18
CA LEU A 70 -2.91 3.81 -32.23
C LEU A 70 -3.95 4.93 -32.11
N TYR A 71 -3.49 6.18 -32.26
CA TYR A 71 -4.34 7.38 -32.25
C TYR A 71 -4.23 8.13 -33.57
N ASP A 72 -5.31 8.79 -33.98
CA ASP A 72 -5.38 9.51 -35.26
C ASP A 72 -4.75 10.90 -35.22
N SER A 73 -4.56 11.48 -34.02
CA SER A 73 -3.94 12.79 -33.83
C SER A 73 -3.17 12.89 -32.52
N GLU A 74 -2.18 13.79 -32.49
CA GLU A 74 -1.43 14.12 -31.28
C GLU A 74 -2.34 14.63 -30.14
N GLU A 75 -3.34 15.45 -30.47
CA GLU A 75 -4.30 15.98 -29.48
C GLU A 75 -5.21 14.87 -28.89
N THR A 76 -5.58 13.87 -29.69
CA THR A 76 -6.39 12.73 -29.20
C THR A 76 -5.56 11.78 -28.34
N LEU A 77 -4.29 11.58 -28.69
CA LEU A 77 -3.33 10.85 -27.86
C LEU A 77 -3.14 11.53 -26.49
N VAL A 78 -2.83 12.83 -26.48
CA VAL A 78 -2.57 13.60 -25.25
C VAL A 78 -3.80 13.62 -24.34
N ASN A 79 -5.00 13.84 -24.88
CA ASN A 79 -6.24 13.78 -24.10
C ASN A 79 -6.54 12.37 -23.56
N ALA A 80 -6.17 11.32 -24.30
CA ALA A 80 -6.44 9.94 -23.89
C ALA A 80 -5.52 9.45 -22.75
N ILE A 81 -4.28 9.92 -22.73
CA ILE A 81 -3.30 9.63 -21.67
C ILE A 81 -3.42 10.59 -20.47
N GLN A 82 -4.19 11.68 -20.60
CA GLN A 82 -4.39 12.65 -19.52
C GLN A 82 -5.10 12.05 -18.31
N GLY A 83 -4.46 12.14 -17.14
CA GLY A 83 -4.98 11.59 -15.87
C GLY A 83 -4.95 10.06 -15.74
N LYS A 84 -4.21 9.35 -16.61
CA LYS A 84 -4.05 7.89 -16.57
C LYS A 84 -2.57 7.50 -16.57
N LYS A 85 -2.24 6.33 -16.01
CA LYS A 85 -0.90 5.72 -16.08
C LYS A 85 -0.65 5.15 -17.48
N ALA A 86 -0.32 6.01 -18.43
CA ALA A 86 -0.12 5.67 -19.83
C ALA A 86 0.98 6.55 -20.44
N LEU A 87 1.83 5.95 -21.27
CA LEU A 87 2.86 6.68 -22.02
C LEU A 87 2.32 7.04 -23.39
N GLY A 88 2.61 8.23 -23.88
CA GLY A 88 2.37 8.63 -25.26
C GLY A 88 3.67 8.67 -26.04
N LEU A 89 3.64 8.18 -27.28
CA LEU A 89 4.76 8.22 -28.19
C LEU A 89 4.33 8.86 -29.51
N VAL A 90 4.96 9.97 -29.87
CA VAL A 90 4.80 10.58 -31.20
C VAL A 90 6.06 10.30 -32.00
N ILE A 91 5.89 9.60 -33.12
CA ILE A 91 6.97 9.25 -34.04
C ILE A 91 6.98 10.29 -35.16
N GLY A 92 8.08 11.04 -35.30
CA GLY A 92 8.24 12.03 -36.38
C GLY A 92 9.51 11.79 -37.20
N GLU A 93 9.57 12.39 -38.38
CA GLU A 93 10.73 12.28 -39.29
C GLU A 93 12.03 12.78 -38.69
N GLU A 94 11.94 13.73 -37.76
CA GLU A 94 13.09 14.34 -37.10
C GLU A 94 13.42 13.74 -35.72
N GLY A 95 12.62 12.83 -35.17
CA GLY A 95 12.83 12.30 -33.82
C GLY A 95 11.58 11.71 -33.16
N TRP A 96 11.73 11.27 -31.91
CA TRP A 96 10.66 10.66 -31.12
C TRP A 96 10.32 11.57 -29.94
N THR A 97 9.03 11.83 -29.73
CA THR A 97 8.56 12.59 -28.56
C THR A 97 7.83 11.64 -27.62
N VAL A 98 8.31 11.53 -26.39
CA VAL A 98 7.67 10.73 -25.35
C VAL A 98 6.89 11.67 -24.44
N TYR A 99 5.57 11.52 -24.44
CA TYR A 99 4.67 12.16 -23.50
C TYR A 99 4.54 11.28 -22.26
N ARG A 100 4.82 11.86 -21.09
CA ARG A 100 4.65 11.19 -19.79
C ARG A 100 3.72 12.03 -18.90
N GLN A 101 2.94 11.36 -18.06
CA GLN A 101 2.12 12.04 -17.06
C GLN A 101 2.91 12.34 -15.78
N GLY A 102 3.95 11.56 -15.49
CA GLY A 102 4.81 11.76 -14.32
C GLY A 102 4.74 10.61 -13.31
N TYR A 103 3.68 9.79 -13.35
CA TYR A 103 3.54 8.56 -12.56
C TYR A 103 4.54 7.46 -12.92
N GLU A 104 5.14 7.54 -14.11
CA GLU A 104 6.02 6.51 -14.67
C GLU A 104 7.45 6.62 -14.11
N SER A 105 8.08 5.48 -13.82
CA SER A 105 9.43 5.49 -13.25
C SER A 105 10.50 5.87 -14.30
N ASN A 106 11.61 6.46 -13.84
CA ASN A 106 12.76 6.72 -14.71
C ASN A 106 13.30 5.46 -15.39
N ARG A 107 13.06 4.28 -14.80
CA ARG A 107 13.44 2.98 -15.35
C ARG A 107 12.50 2.57 -16.49
N ASP A 108 11.20 2.84 -16.39
CA ASP A 108 10.21 2.56 -17.44
C ASP A 108 10.50 3.42 -18.68
N ILE A 109 10.86 4.69 -18.47
CA ILE A 109 11.28 5.60 -19.53
C ILE A 109 12.58 5.12 -20.16
N ALA A 110 13.59 4.75 -19.36
CA ALA A 110 14.86 4.23 -19.88
C ALA A 110 14.65 2.93 -20.68
N PHE A 111 13.75 2.05 -20.22
CA PHE A 111 13.37 0.85 -20.92
C PHE A 111 12.68 1.18 -22.25
N LEU A 112 11.66 2.05 -22.25
CA LEU A 112 10.97 2.50 -23.45
C LEU A 112 11.93 3.11 -24.48
N VAL A 113 12.78 4.03 -24.05
CA VAL A 113 13.81 4.66 -24.90
C VAL A 113 14.79 3.60 -25.43
N SER A 114 15.16 2.58 -24.63
CA SER A 114 16.03 1.50 -25.09
C SER A 114 15.34 0.60 -26.13
N SER A 115 14.07 0.28 -25.93
CA SER A 115 13.26 -0.54 -26.83
C SER A 115 13.02 0.18 -28.15
N ILE A 116 12.66 1.47 -28.11
CA ILE A 116 12.54 2.34 -29.29
C ILE A 116 13.86 2.41 -30.04
N ASN A 117 15.00 2.54 -29.35
CA ASN A 117 16.31 2.56 -30.00
C ASN A 117 16.68 1.24 -30.68
N VAL A 118 16.22 0.10 -30.16
CA VAL A 118 16.42 -1.22 -30.80
C VAL A 118 15.51 -1.35 -32.03
N LEU A 119 14.26 -0.92 -31.91
CA LEU A 119 13.28 -0.93 -32.99
C LEU A 119 13.67 0.00 -34.13
N SER A 120 14.11 1.23 -33.82
CA SER A 120 14.57 2.20 -34.81
C SER A 120 15.78 1.71 -35.59
N LYS A 121 16.77 1.10 -34.91
CA LYS A 121 17.93 0.47 -35.57
C LYS A 121 17.55 -0.65 -36.54
N THR A 122 16.44 -1.34 -36.27
CA THR A 122 15.98 -2.48 -37.07
C THR A 122 15.18 -2.02 -38.29
N MET A 123 14.42 -0.93 -38.18
CA MET A 123 13.48 -0.45 -39.21
C MET A 123 14.05 0.67 -40.11
N SER A 124 14.86 1.57 -39.56
CA SER A 124 15.32 2.78 -40.24
C SER A 124 16.81 2.93 -39.99
N GLY A 125 17.64 2.63 -40.99
CA GLY A 125 19.09 2.76 -40.86
C GLY A 125 19.51 4.06 -40.16
N GLN A 126 20.06 3.92 -38.95
CA GLN A 126 20.59 4.97 -38.07
C GLN A 126 19.68 6.19 -37.82
N LEU A 127 18.84 6.11 -36.78
CA LEU A 127 18.42 7.31 -36.03
C LEU A 127 19.30 7.51 -34.80
N ASN A 128 19.83 8.72 -34.65
CA ASN A 128 20.77 9.13 -33.60
C ASN A 128 20.03 9.28 -32.24
N ARG A 129 20.65 8.79 -31.16
CA ARG A 129 20.10 8.80 -29.77
C ARG A 129 19.74 10.18 -29.24
N GLU A 130 20.22 11.24 -29.88
CA GLU A 130 20.11 12.64 -29.44
C GLU A 130 18.77 13.32 -29.75
N LYS A 131 17.86 12.67 -30.49
CA LYS A 131 16.56 13.27 -30.88
C LYS A 131 15.36 12.58 -30.21
N VAL A 132 15.45 12.38 -28.89
CA VAL A 132 14.30 11.96 -28.07
C VAL A 132 13.97 13.10 -27.09
N SER A 133 12.84 13.76 -27.33
CA SER A 133 12.31 14.79 -26.42
C SER A 133 11.30 14.16 -25.46
N ILE A 134 11.59 14.21 -24.16
CA ILE A 134 10.67 13.77 -23.11
C ILE A 134 9.89 14.99 -22.63
N LEU A 135 8.57 14.99 -22.83
CA LEU A 135 7.68 16.04 -22.35
C LEU A 135 6.85 15.49 -21.19
N THR A 136 7.07 16.07 -20.02
CA THR A 136 6.30 15.76 -18.81
C THR A 136 5.08 16.66 -18.77
N LEU A 137 3.89 16.07 -18.82
CA LEU A 137 2.60 16.76 -18.80
C LEU A 137 2.24 17.29 -17.40
N GLU A 138 2.79 16.67 -16.34
CA GLU A 138 2.64 17.11 -14.96
C GLU A 138 3.99 17.01 -14.22
N GLU A 139 4.59 18.15 -13.90
CA GLU A 139 6.01 18.26 -13.46
C GLU A 139 6.26 17.69 -12.04
N GLU A 140 5.19 17.42 -11.27
CA GLU A 140 5.25 17.07 -9.83
C GLU A 140 4.51 15.77 -9.44
N ALA A 141 4.21 14.85 -10.36
CA ALA A 141 3.61 13.57 -9.97
C ALA A 141 4.64 12.66 -9.26
N PRO A 142 4.38 12.19 -8.02
CA PRO A 142 5.29 11.28 -7.33
C PRO A 142 5.35 9.93 -8.06
N ILE A 143 6.56 9.41 -8.26
CA ILE A 143 6.79 8.13 -8.93
C ILE A 143 6.13 7.00 -8.11
N GLU A 144 5.06 6.41 -8.63
CA GLU A 144 4.39 5.28 -8.00
C GLU A 144 5.19 4.00 -8.23
N THR A 145 6.01 3.63 -7.24
CA THR A 145 6.69 2.34 -7.22
C THR A 145 5.87 1.31 -6.44
N LEU A 146 6.11 0.01 -6.65
CA LEU A 146 5.54 -1.05 -5.82
C LEU A 146 5.82 -0.81 -4.33
N VAL A 147 6.97 -0.21 -4.00
CA VAL A 147 7.30 0.18 -2.63
C VAL A 147 6.35 1.27 -2.12
N THR A 148 6.08 2.29 -2.92
CA THR A 148 5.13 3.38 -2.61
C THR A 148 3.73 2.83 -2.33
N GLN A 149 3.28 1.80 -3.07
CA GLN A 149 1.96 1.19 -2.85
C GLN A 149 1.93 0.25 -1.63
N MET A 150 3.01 -0.51 -1.41
CA MET A 150 3.06 -1.53 -0.36
C MET A 150 3.34 -0.98 1.03
N VAL A 151 4.09 0.11 1.18
CA VAL A 151 4.45 0.65 2.50
C VAL A 151 3.21 1.06 3.32
N PRO A 152 2.26 1.86 2.78
CA PRO A 152 1.02 2.18 3.48
C PRO A 152 0.14 0.96 3.73
N LEU A 153 0.10 0.02 2.77
CA LEU A 153 -0.65 -1.23 2.91
C LEU A 153 -0.11 -2.05 4.10
N LEU A 154 1.19 -2.31 4.14
CA LEU A 154 1.85 -3.06 5.22
C LEU A 154 1.60 -2.39 6.58
N MET A 155 1.72 -1.06 6.63
CA MET A 155 1.53 -0.31 7.85
C MET A 155 0.08 -0.37 8.36
N ALA A 156 -0.91 -0.17 7.48
CA ALA A 156 -2.31 -0.31 7.84
C ALA A 156 -2.68 -1.77 8.17
N THR A 157 -2.07 -2.74 7.49
CA THR A 157 -2.23 -4.17 7.77
C THR A 157 -1.75 -4.52 9.19
N ASP A 158 -0.62 -3.96 9.64
CA ASP A 158 -0.15 -4.12 11.02
C ASP A 158 -1.18 -3.58 12.03
N ILE A 159 -1.67 -2.35 11.82
CA ILE A 159 -2.65 -1.72 12.70
C ILE A 159 -3.90 -2.58 12.82
N ILE A 160 -4.36 -3.16 11.71
CA ILE A 160 -5.53 -4.03 11.69
C ILE A 160 -5.21 -5.36 12.38
N LEU A 161 -4.14 -6.04 11.97
CA LEU A 161 -3.88 -7.42 12.38
C LEU A 161 -3.32 -7.48 13.80
N LEU A 162 -2.23 -6.78 14.08
CA LEU A 162 -1.64 -6.72 15.41
C LEU A 162 -2.52 -5.94 16.39
N GLY A 163 -3.11 -4.82 15.95
CA GLY A 163 -4.07 -4.06 16.75
C GLY A 163 -5.32 -4.87 17.13
N PHE A 164 -5.76 -5.81 16.31
CA PHE A 164 -6.89 -6.67 16.65
C PHE A 164 -6.47 -7.90 17.47
N PHE A 165 -5.48 -8.66 17.00
CA PHE A 165 -5.11 -9.96 17.57
C PHE A 165 -4.46 -9.84 18.95
N PHE A 166 -3.60 -8.86 19.18
CA PHE A 166 -2.93 -8.72 20.49
C PHE A 166 -3.91 -8.32 21.58
N ALA A 167 -4.85 -7.42 21.27
CA ALA A 167 -5.92 -7.04 22.18
C ALA A 167 -6.77 -8.25 22.60
N ALA A 168 -7.19 -9.07 21.64
CA ALA A 168 -7.89 -10.33 21.90
C ALA A 168 -7.03 -11.33 22.69
N ALA A 169 -5.76 -11.52 22.31
CA ALA A 169 -4.85 -12.44 22.97
C ALA A 169 -4.61 -12.10 24.44
N MET A 170 -4.55 -10.81 24.79
CA MET A 170 -4.49 -10.36 26.19
C MET A 170 -5.72 -10.78 26.99
N VAL A 171 -6.92 -10.76 26.40
CA VAL A 171 -8.15 -11.27 27.04
C VAL A 171 -8.06 -12.78 27.23
N PHE A 172 -7.60 -13.53 26.23
CA PHE A 172 -7.49 -14.98 26.33
C PHE A 172 -6.44 -15.45 27.34
N ASN A 173 -5.31 -14.74 27.45
CA ASN A 173 -4.30 -15.04 28.46
C ASN A 173 -4.89 -14.94 29.86
N GLU A 174 -5.70 -13.92 30.15
CA GLU A 174 -6.34 -13.78 31.45
C GLU A 174 -7.50 -14.75 31.69
N LYS A 175 -8.21 -15.16 30.63
CA LYS A 175 -9.20 -16.25 30.71
C LYS A 175 -8.51 -17.54 31.13
N LYS A 176 -7.36 -17.85 30.51
CA LYS A 176 -6.56 -19.05 30.80
C LYS A 176 -5.96 -19.02 32.21
N GLU A 177 -5.53 -17.86 32.69
CA GLU A 177 -4.99 -17.67 34.04
C GLU A 177 -6.08 -17.57 35.13
N ASN A 178 -7.38 -17.68 34.79
CA ASN A 178 -8.53 -17.43 35.68
C ASN A 178 -8.52 -16.04 36.36
N SER A 179 -7.71 -15.10 35.87
CA SER A 179 -7.59 -13.75 36.41
C SER A 179 -8.90 -12.97 36.26
N LEU A 180 -9.60 -13.18 35.13
CA LEU A 180 -10.92 -12.62 34.88
C LEU A 180 -11.98 -13.01 35.93
N THR A 181 -11.92 -14.23 36.45
CA THR A 181 -12.82 -14.70 37.51
C THR A 181 -12.53 -14.02 38.84
N ALA A 182 -11.24 -13.82 39.16
CA ALA A 182 -10.81 -13.08 40.34
C ALA A 182 -11.19 -11.59 40.25
N LEU A 183 -11.10 -11.00 39.05
CA LEU A 183 -11.51 -9.61 38.79
C LEU A 183 -13.01 -9.38 39.01
N ARG A 184 -13.87 -10.38 38.76
CA ARG A 184 -15.33 -10.28 38.97
C ARG A 184 -15.75 -10.09 40.43
N VAL A 185 -14.95 -10.59 41.38
CA VAL A 185 -15.21 -10.42 42.82
C VAL A 185 -14.50 -9.19 43.40
N SER A 186 -13.71 -8.49 42.58
CA SER A 186 -13.08 -7.22 42.95
C SER A 186 -14.00 -6.03 42.63
N PRO A 187 -13.91 -4.91 43.36
CA PRO A 187 -14.69 -3.70 43.08
C PRO A 187 -14.19 -2.92 41.85
N LEU A 188 -13.58 -3.59 40.87
CA LEU A 188 -13.04 -2.95 39.68
C LEU A 188 -14.12 -2.82 38.59
N PRO A 189 -14.38 -1.60 38.06
CA PRO A 189 -15.29 -1.44 36.94
C PRO A 189 -14.72 -2.05 35.65
N ALA A 190 -15.61 -2.43 34.72
CA ALA A 190 -15.19 -3.01 33.44
C ALA A 190 -14.45 -2.01 32.54
N ALA A 191 -14.79 -0.72 32.57
CA ALA A 191 -14.21 0.27 31.67
C ALA A 191 -12.69 0.49 31.85
N PRO A 192 -12.16 0.71 33.08
CA PRO A 192 -10.71 0.80 33.30
C PRO A 192 -9.93 -0.45 32.88
N TYR A 193 -10.56 -1.62 32.99
CA TYR A 193 -10.00 -2.91 32.55
C TYR A 193 -9.91 -3.00 31.02
N LEU A 194 -10.97 -2.60 30.30
CA LEU A 194 -10.94 -2.60 28.83
C LEU A 194 -9.94 -1.56 28.30
N LEU A 195 -9.96 -0.36 28.88
CA LEU A 195 -9.07 0.73 28.49
C LEU A 195 -7.59 0.40 28.72
N SER A 196 -7.24 -0.35 29.78
CA SER A 196 -5.84 -0.71 30.02
C SER A 196 -5.28 -1.60 28.91
N LYS A 197 -6.05 -2.60 28.45
CA LYS A 197 -5.68 -3.47 27.33
C LYS A 197 -5.54 -2.71 26.02
N ILE A 198 -6.53 -1.88 25.72
CA ILE A 198 -6.53 -1.06 24.50
C ILE A 198 -5.30 -0.14 24.51
N THR A 199 -5.03 0.52 25.63
CA THR A 199 -3.89 1.45 25.74
C THR A 199 -2.54 0.75 25.58
N VAL A 200 -2.38 -0.44 26.18
CA VAL A 200 -1.17 -1.26 26.02
C VAL A 200 -0.98 -1.65 24.55
N ASN A 201 -2.07 -2.03 23.88
CA ASN A 201 -2.00 -2.44 22.49
C ASN A 201 -1.70 -1.30 21.52
N VAL A 202 -2.32 -0.14 21.74
CA VAL A 202 -1.98 1.12 21.03
C VAL A 202 -0.50 1.43 21.21
N GLY A 203 0.05 1.21 22.40
CA GLY A 203 1.49 1.35 22.65
C GLY A 203 2.34 0.45 21.75
N PHE A 204 1.96 -0.81 21.55
CA PHE A 204 2.66 -1.71 20.63
C PHE A 204 2.54 -1.27 19.17
N SER A 205 1.36 -0.84 18.71
CA SER A 205 1.19 -0.30 17.36
C SER A 205 2.05 0.95 17.11
N LEU A 206 2.19 1.82 18.12
CA LEU A 206 3.07 2.99 18.03
C LEU A 206 4.55 2.59 17.99
N ILE A 207 4.98 1.65 18.83
CA ILE A 207 6.35 1.13 18.81
C ILE A 207 6.67 0.52 17.45
N PHE A 208 5.77 -0.30 16.90
CA PHE A 208 5.90 -0.85 15.56
C PHE A 208 6.07 0.26 14.53
N SER A 209 5.15 1.23 14.52
CA SER A 209 5.10 2.29 13.51
C SER A 209 6.34 3.18 13.55
N ILE A 210 6.81 3.54 14.74
CA ILE A 210 8.04 4.32 14.92
C ILE A 210 9.23 3.53 14.38
N LEU A 211 9.38 2.25 14.75
CA LEU A 211 10.47 1.41 14.27
C LEU A 211 10.42 1.22 12.75
N PHE A 212 9.24 0.95 12.21
CA PHE A 212 9.02 0.72 10.79
C PHE A 212 9.37 1.96 9.98
N LEU A 213 8.84 3.14 10.32
CA LEU A 213 9.13 4.40 9.61
C LEU A 213 10.61 4.80 9.74
N PHE A 214 11.18 4.65 10.94
CA PHE A 214 12.59 4.98 11.17
C PHE A 214 13.55 4.09 10.38
N LEU A 215 13.28 2.80 10.32
CA LEU A 215 14.13 1.86 9.60
C LEU A 215 13.87 1.87 8.10
N THR A 216 12.67 2.20 7.63
CA THR A 216 12.40 2.30 6.19
C THR A 216 12.80 3.66 5.60
N GLY A 217 12.81 4.72 6.41
CA GLY A 217 13.18 6.08 6.00
C GLY A 217 12.02 6.91 5.47
N PHE A 218 10.77 6.43 5.57
CA PHE A 218 9.57 7.13 5.09
C PHE A 218 9.03 8.16 6.11
N PHE A 219 9.86 9.09 6.57
CA PHE A 219 9.37 10.23 7.36
C PHE A 219 8.92 11.36 6.43
N SER A 220 7.64 11.73 6.48
CA SER A 220 7.10 12.93 5.83
C SER A 220 6.89 14.08 6.84
N ALA A 221 6.69 15.30 6.36
CA ALA A 221 6.33 16.47 7.16
C ALA A 221 5.06 16.23 8.00
N HIS A 222 4.15 15.38 7.51
CA HIS A 222 2.88 15.05 8.17
C HIS A 222 2.96 13.84 9.11
N SER A 223 4.16 13.44 9.54
CA SER A 223 4.35 12.28 10.43
C SER A 223 3.56 12.37 11.74
N LEU A 224 3.30 13.57 12.26
CA LEU A 224 2.48 13.75 13.47
C LEU A 224 1.01 13.35 13.25
N GLU A 225 0.45 13.74 12.09
CA GLU A 225 -0.91 13.38 11.69
C GLU A 225 -1.02 11.88 11.46
N LEU A 226 0.00 11.28 10.85
CA LEU A 226 0.11 9.84 10.66
C LEU A 226 0.05 9.10 12.00
N PHE A 227 0.79 9.54 13.03
CA PHE A 227 0.72 8.94 14.36
C PHE A 227 -0.66 9.11 15.04
N ALA A 228 -1.35 10.23 14.80
CA ALA A 228 -2.70 10.43 15.32
C ALA A 228 -3.70 9.44 14.71
N ILE A 229 -3.58 9.17 13.41
CA ILE A 229 -4.41 8.18 12.71
C ILE A 229 -4.10 6.78 13.21
N ILE A 230 -2.82 6.41 13.32
CA ILE A 230 -2.42 5.10 13.88
C ILE A 230 -3.00 4.91 15.27
N LEU A 231 -2.92 5.93 16.12
CA LEU A 231 -3.45 5.87 17.47
C LEU A 231 -4.96 5.61 17.45
N LEU A 232 -5.72 6.36 16.64
CA LEU A 232 -7.17 6.25 16.56
C LEU A 232 -7.61 4.90 15.96
N SER A 233 -6.96 4.47 14.89
CA SER A 233 -7.23 3.21 14.21
C SER A 233 -6.87 2.01 15.07
N SER A 234 -5.72 2.03 15.74
CA SER A 234 -5.31 0.98 16.68
C SER A 234 -6.24 0.94 17.89
N PHE A 235 -6.69 2.09 18.40
CA PHE A 235 -7.68 2.15 19.48
C PHE A 235 -9.00 1.47 19.06
N ALA A 236 -9.52 1.80 17.87
CA ALA A 236 -10.73 1.19 17.34
C ALA A 236 -10.59 -0.32 17.13
N MET A 237 -9.52 -0.76 16.47
CA MET A 237 -9.28 -2.19 16.20
C MET A 237 -9.02 -3.00 17.47
N SER A 238 -8.29 -2.42 18.43
CA SER A 238 -8.12 -3.03 19.76
C SER A 238 -9.45 -3.18 20.48
N GLY A 239 -10.33 -2.19 20.36
CA GLY A 239 -11.70 -2.26 20.89
C GLY A 239 -12.48 -3.43 20.30
N ILE A 240 -12.46 -3.59 18.97
CA ILE A 240 -13.11 -4.72 18.28
C ILE A 240 -12.50 -6.05 18.71
N GLY A 241 -11.17 -6.12 18.85
CA GLY A 241 -10.45 -7.32 19.30
C GLY A 241 -10.81 -7.74 20.72
N VAL A 242 -10.82 -6.79 21.66
CA VAL A 242 -11.24 -7.05 23.04
C VAL A 242 -12.72 -7.43 23.09
N PHE A 243 -13.58 -6.71 22.35
CA PHE A 243 -15.02 -6.97 22.31
C PHE A 243 -15.32 -8.39 21.81
N LEU A 244 -14.81 -8.78 20.65
CA LEU A 244 -15.01 -10.12 20.12
C LEU A 244 -14.34 -11.17 21.02
N GLY A 245 -13.14 -10.91 21.53
CA GLY A 245 -12.43 -11.79 22.45
C GLY A 245 -13.21 -12.11 23.73
N CYS A 246 -14.16 -11.27 24.14
CA CYS A 246 -15.04 -11.54 25.28
C CYS A 246 -16.02 -12.70 25.01
N PHE A 247 -16.52 -12.88 23.79
CA PHE A 247 -17.56 -13.87 23.45
C PHE A 247 -17.03 -15.29 23.26
N TYR A 248 -15.74 -15.48 23.00
CA TYR A 248 -15.14 -16.79 22.75
C TYR A 248 -14.38 -17.32 23.96
N SER A 249 -14.33 -18.65 24.13
CA SER A 249 -13.70 -19.29 25.28
C SER A 249 -12.20 -19.51 25.09
N SER A 250 -11.77 -19.73 23.84
CA SER A 250 -10.38 -20.04 23.49
C SER A 250 -9.91 -19.28 22.24
N ILE A 251 -8.59 -19.19 22.06
CA ILE A 251 -7.98 -18.64 20.83
C ILE A 251 -8.40 -19.47 19.61
N SER A 252 -8.51 -20.80 19.77
CA SER A 252 -8.88 -21.72 18.69
C SER A 252 -10.28 -21.43 18.14
N ASP A 253 -11.25 -21.11 19.00
CA ASP A 253 -12.61 -20.78 18.56
C ASP A 253 -12.69 -19.37 17.95
N PHE A 254 -11.85 -18.46 18.45
CA PHE A 254 -11.78 -17.07 18.01
C PHE A 254 -11.10 -16.92 16.65
N ILE A 255 -10.25 -17.86 16.23
CA ILE A 255 -9.41 -17.68 15.05
C ILE A 255 -10.23 -17.55 13.76
N TYR A 256 -11.33 -18.28 13.62
CA TYR A 256 -12.20 -18.20 12.43
C TYR A 256 -12.91 -16.84 12.27
N PRO A 257 -13.66 -16.32 13.27
CA PRO A 257 -14.26 -15.00 13.18
C PRO A 257 -13.20 -13.89 13.08
N ALA A 258 -12.05 -14.07 13.76
CA ALA A 258 -10.91 -13.18 13.61
C ALA A 258 -10.45 -13.05 12.15
N PHE A 259 -10.25 -14.18 11.46
CA PHE A 259 -9.88 -14.19 10.06
C PHE A 259 -10.92 -13.47 9.19
N ILE A 260 -12.22 -13.73 9.39
CA ILE A 260 -13.30 -13.07 8.64
C ILE A 260 -13.22 -11.55 8.81
N VAL A 261 -13.12 -11.07 10.05
CA VAL A 261 -13.02 -9.63 10.35
C VAL A 261 -11.79 -9.04 9.68
N THR A 262 -10.62 -9.66 9.85
CA THR A 262 -9.39 -9.15 9.25
C THR A 262 -9.44 -9.15 7.73
N LEU A 263 -10.01 -10.19 7.09
CA LEU A 263 -10.12 -10.28 5.64
C LEU A 263 -10.99 -9.15 5.09
N VAL A 264 -12.17 -8.93 5.69
CA VAL A 264 -13.06 -7.83 5.30
C VAL A 264 -12.35 -6.49 5.45
N CYS A 265 -11.61 -6.30 6.55
CA CYS A 265 -10.86 -5.07 6.76
C CYS A 265 -9.68 -4.89 5.80
N MET A 266 -9.15 -5.93 5.15
CA MET A 266 -8.07 -5.80 4.16
C MET A 266 -8.57 -5.44 2.75
N ILE A 267 -9.86 -5.66 2.45
CA ILE A 267 -10.42 -5.39 1.11
C ILE A 267 -10.07 -3.99 0.58
N PRO A 268 -10.21 -2.90 1.36
CA PRO A 268 -9.89 -1.56 0.87
C PRO A 268 -8.42 -1.37 0.48
N GLY A 269 -7.50 -1.94 1.25
CA GLY A 269 -6.06 -1.82 0.97
C GLY A 269 -5.61 -2.63 -0.24
N LEU A 270 -6.35 -3.67 -0.61
CA LEU A 270 -6.08 -4.48 -1.79
C LEU A 270 -6.68 -3.89 -3.07
N LEU A 271 -7.52 -2.86 -3.00
CA LEU A 271 -8.24 -2.32 -4.14
C LEU A 271 -7.32 -1.91 -5.32
N PRO A 272 -6.16 -1.25 -5.11
CA PRO A 272 -5.23 -0.95 -6.21
C PRO A 272 -4.75 -2.21 -6.93
N LEU A 273 -4.33 -3.23 -6.16
CA LEU A 273 -3.87 -4.51 -6.70
C LEU A 273 -4.98 -5.31 -7.40
N LEU A 274 -6.21 -5.21 -6.90
CA LEU A 274 -7.38 -5.85 -7.51
C LEU A 274 -7.73 -5.21 -8.86
N SER A 275 -7.56 -3.89 -8.99
CA SER A 275 -7.79 -3.18 -10.24
C SER A 275 -6.80 -3.61 -11.32
N ASP A 276 -5.52 -3.82 -10.95
CA ASP A 276 -4.48 -4.30 -11.87
C ASP A 276 -4.81 -5.67 -12.49
N ILE A 277 -5.55 -6.52 -11.78
CA ILE A 277 -6.01 -7.83 -12.27
C ILE A 277 -7.44 -7.80 -12.87
N GLY A 278 -8.00 -6.61 -13.09
CA GLY A 278 -9.31 -6.40 -13.73
C GLY A 278 -10.53 -6.50 -12.82
N ILE A 279 -10.34 -6.57 -11.50
CA ILE A 279 -11.42 -6.60 -10.50
C ILE A 279 -11.66 -5.19 -9.97
N ASN A 280 -12.71 -4.53 -10.47
CA ASN A 280 -13.11 -3.19 -10.03
C ASN A 280 -14.31 -3.28 -9.08
N LEU A 281 -14.09 -2.96 -7.80
CA LEU A 281 -15.16 -2.82 -6.82
C LEU A 281 -15.66 -1.36 -6.78
N PRO A 282 -16.97 -1.13 -6.63
CA PRO A 282 -17.49 0.22 -6.46
C PRO A 282 -16.95 0.84 -5.18
N VAL A 283 -16.32 2.02 -5.29
CA VAL A 283 -15.70 2.74 -4.16
C VAL A 283 -16.71 3.00 -3.03
N SER A 284 -17.96 3.27 -3.39
CA SER A 284 -19.06 3.48 -2.43
C SER A 284 -19.36 2.29 -1.52
N LEU A 285 -19.07 1.06 -1.95
CA LEU A 285 -19.21 -0.13 -1.09
C LEU A 285 -18.01 -0.26 -0.14
N VAL A 286 -16.82 0.09 -0.62
CA VAL A 286 -15.56 -0.04 0.12
C VAL A 286 -15.45 1.04 1.20
N GLU A 287 -16.01 2.23 0.96
CA GLU A 287 -16.06 3.35 1.93
C GLU A 287 -16.77 3.01 3.24
N TRP A 288 -17.72 2.06 3.22
CA TRP A 288 -18.40 1.61 4.44
C TRP A 288 -17.49 0.81 5.37
N ILE A 289 -16.39 0.28 4.87
CA ILE A 289 -15.44 -0.50 5.66
C ILE A 289 -14.56 0.49 6.44
N PRO A 290 -14.56 0.47 7.79
CA PRO A 290 -13.84 1.46 8.59
C PRO A 290 -12.33 1.55 8.28
N SER A 291 -11.73 0.45 7.81
CA SER A 291 -10.33 0.41 7.42
C SER A 291 -10.02 1.17 6.12
N TYR A 292 -11.00 1.47 5.26
CA TYR A 292 -10.80 2.26 4.04
C TYR A 292 -10.14 3.60 4.33
N HIS A 293 -10.65 4.32 5.32
CA HIS A 293 -10.05 5.58 5.73
C HIS A 293 -8.62 5.40 6.24
N VAL A 294 -8.32 4.30 6.93
CA VAL A 294 -6.95 4.04 7.40
C VAL A 294 -6.00 3.91 6.22
N PHE A 295 -6.33 3.08 5.22
CA PHE A 295 -5.48 2.90 4.03
C PHE A 295 -5.34 4.19 3.21
N ARG A 296 -6.43 4.94 3.04
CA ARG A 296 -6.43 6.19 2.28
C ARG A 296 -5.54 7.25 2.93
N GLU A 297 -5.73 7.47 4.24
CA GLU A 297 -4.98 8.51 4.94
C GLU A 297 -3.52 8.11 5.16
N THR A 298 -3.19 6.84 5.42
CA THR A 298 -1.78 6.43 5.52
C THR A 298 -1.06 6.61 4.19
N HIS A 299 -1.70 6.31 3.06
CA HIS A 299 -1.13 6.54 1.74
C HIS A 299 -0.91 8.03 1.47
N HIS A 300 -1.94 8.85 1.71
CA HIS A 300 -1.90 10.28 1.48
C HIS A 300 -0.81 10.98 2.32
N LEU A 301 -0.73 10.70 3.62
CA LEU A 301 0.23 11.38 4.51
C LEU A 301 1.68 10.93 4.33
N LEU A 302 1.93 9.75 3.76
CA LEU A 302 3.29 9.26 3.52
C LEU A 302 3.92 9.84 2.26
N PHE A 303 3.12 10.24 1.26
CA PHE A 303 3.61 10.62 -0.07
C PHE A 303 3.16 12.02 -0.53
N GLN A 304 2.69 12.85 0.40
CA GLN A 304 2.59 14.30 0.24
C GLN A 304 3.95 14.98 0.46
#